data_AF-A0A3A2ZX36-F1
#
_entry.id   AF-A0A3A2ZX36-F1
#
_cell.length_a   1.000
_cell.length_b   1.000
_cell.length_c   1.000
_cell.angle_alpha   90.00
_cell.angle_beta   90.00
_cell.angle_gamma   90.00
#
_symmetry.space_group_name_H-M   'P 1'
#
loop_
_entity.id
_entity.type
_entity.pdbx_description
1 polymer ?
#
loop_
_entity_poly.entity_id
_entity_poly.type
_entity_poly.pdbx_seq_one_letter_code
_entity_poly.pdbx_strand_id
1 'polypeptide(L)'
;MQSSESPDSTQGHNEQGPTSQRKKMQKMRPYFACIPCRNRKVKCDRLTPCDTCTSRGISHECKYIANDSDRFQMSQAEKISELRSVVRELRNRVVKAEEEERRRKAGTFFNPNPNTNASFSGQGDPE
;
A
#
# COMPACT_ATOMS: atom_id res chain seq x y z
N MET A 1 -6.48 25.56 -53.36
CA MET A 1 -7.86 25.44 -53.88
C MET A 1 -7.99 24.04 -54.45
N GLN A 2 -9.09 23.34 -54.13
CA GLN A 2 -9.49 22.01 -54.64
C GLN A 2 -8.56 20.83 -54.24
N SER A 3 -9.00 19.64 -53.83
CA SER A 3 -10.32 18.99 -53.92
C SER A 3 -10.52 17.96 -52.80
N SER A 4 -11.78 17.85 -52.42
CA SER A 4 -12.45 16.80 -51.65
C SER A 4 -12.61 15.51 -52.45
N GLU A 5 -12.15 14.35 -51.95
CA GLU A 5 -12.66 13.03 -52.38
C GLU A 5 -12.53 12.00 -51.25
N SER A 6 -13.67 11.61 -50.67
CA SER A 6 -13.85 10.34 -49.98
C SER A 6 -14.17 9.25 -51.01
N PRO A 7 -13.84 7.98 -50.72
CA PRO A 7 -14.79 6.94 -51.07
C PRO A 7 -15.08 5.95 -49.93
N ASP A 8 -16.28 5.43 -50.07
CA ASP A 8 -17.09 4.57 -49.23
C ASP A 8 -16.68 3.08 -49.30
N SER A 9 -16.91 2.38 -48.18
CA SER A 9 -17.15 0.93 -48.00
C SER A 9 -16.17 -0.08 -48.64
N THR A 10 -15.73 -1.13 -47.94
CA THR A 10 -16.54 -2.35 -47.74
C THR A 10 -15.80 -3.35 -46.83
N GLN A 11 -16.55 -3.94 -45.88
CA GLN A 11 -16.41 -5.28 -45.25
C GLN A 11 -15.11 -5.68 -44.52
N GLY A 12 -15.19 -5.67 -43.18
CA GLY A 12 -14.43 -6.54 -42.29
C GLY A 12 -15.41 -7.38 -41.47
N HIS A 13 -15.36 -8.70 -41.62
CA HIS A 13 -16.34 -9.64 -41.12
C HIS A 13 -16.28 -9.80 -39.60
N ASN A 14 -17.46 -9.80 -38.98
CA ASN A 14 -17.70 -10.01 -37.56
C ASN A 14 -17.53 -11.50 -37.21
N GLU A 15 -16.36 -11.86 -36.71
CA GLU A 15 -16.10 -13.19 -36.14
C GLU A 15 -16.63 -13.24 -34.70
N GLN A 16 -17.78 -13.90 -34.57
CA GLN A 16 -18.52 -14.12 -33.35
C GLN A 16 -17.79 -15.17 -32.49
N GLY A 17 -17.02 -14.70 -31.50
CA GLY A 17 -16.60 -15.53 -30.38
C GLY A 17 -17.79 -15.77 -29.44
N PRO A 18 -18.05 -17.02 -29.00
CA PRO A 18 -19.11 -17.29 -28.05
C PRO A 18 -18.63 -16.92 -26.64
N THR A 19 -19.63 -16.78 -25.76
CA THR A 19 -19.57 -16.99 -24.31
C THR A 19 -19.67 -15.77 -23.39
N SER A 20 -20.60 -15.99 -22.45
CA SER A 20 -20.75 -15.32 -21.17
C SER A 20 -21.44 -13.97 -21.23
N GLN A 21 -22.76 -14.03 -21.04
CA GLN A 21 -23.59 -12.95 -20.52
C GLN A 21 -22.97 -12.41 -19.22
N ARG A 22 -22.00 -11.50 -19.34
CA ARG A 22 -21.55 -10.68 -18.23
C ARG A 22 -22.73 -9.81 -17.86
N LYS A 23 -23.50 -10.24 -16.86
CA LYS A 23 -24.43 -9.38 -16.12
C LYS A 23 -23.70 -8.06 -15.91
N LYS A 24 -24.19 -6.98 -16.54
CA LYS A 24 -23.75 -5.61 -16.24
C LYS A 24 -24.03 -5.42 -14.76
N MET A 25 -23.05 -5.71 -13.92
CA MET A 25 -23.08 -5.32 -12.52
C MET A 25 -23.08 -3.80 -12.57
N GLN A 26 -24.27 -3.21 -12.42
CA GLN A 26 -24.42 -1.77 -12.35
C GLN A 26 -23.46 -1.32 -11.24
N LYS A 27 -22.43 -0.56 -11.62
CA LYS A 27 -21.58 0.14 -10.68
C LYS A 27 -22.52 1.01 -9.85
N MET A 28 -22.84 0.55 -8.65
CA MET A 28 -23.66 1.30 -7.70
C MET A 28 -22.94 2.61 -7.47
N ARG A 29 -23.45 3.67 -8.11
CA ARG A 29 -22.88 5.00 -7.97
C ARG A 29 -22.96 5.35 -6.47
N PRO A 30 -21.84 5.69 -5.81
CA PRO A 30 -21.87 6.00 -4.39
C PRO A 30 -22.86 7.14 -4.17
N TYR A 31 -23.89 6.85 -3.39
CA TYR A 31 -24.96 7.80 -3.10
C TYR A 31 -24.47 8.70 -1.98
N PHE A 32 -24.03 9.91 -2.32
CA PHE A 32 -23.51 10.90 -1.37
C PHE A 32 -24.61 11.60 -0.53
N ALA A 33 -25.76 10.96 -0.33
CA ALA A 33 -26.84 11.54 0.47
C ALA A 33 -26.74 11.05 1.93
N CYS A 34 -27.06 11.93 2.87
CA CYS A 34 -27.20 11.59 4.27
C CYS A 34 -28.21 10.44 4.48
N ILE A 35 -28.10 9.65 5.56
CA ILE A 35 -29.02 8.53 5.86
C ILE A 35 -30.50 8.95 5.83
N PRO A 36 -30.94 10.00 6.54
CA PRO A 36 -32.35 10.40 6.49
C PRO A 36 -32.78 10.93 5.11
N CYS A 37 -31.87 11.58 4.37
CA CYS A 37 -32.11 12.05 3.01
C CYS A 37 -32.31 10.87 2.03
N ARG A 38 -31.48 9.83 2.18
CA ARG A 38 -31.52 8.60 1.39
C ARG A 38 -32.82 7.83 1.63
N ASN A 39 -33.20 7.66 2.90
CA ASN A 39 -34.44 6.97 3.26
C ASN A 39 -35.68 7.68 2.71
N ARG A 40 -35.66 9.02 2.68
CA ARG A 40 -36.75 9.84 2.15
C ARG A 40 -36.66 10.11 0.64
N LYS A 41 -35.58 9.67 -0.01
CA LYS A 41 -35.30 9.91 -1.44
C LYS A 41 -35.37 11.39 -1.84
N VAL A 42 -34.88 12.27 -0.95
CA VAL A 42 -34.81 13.73 -1.18
C VAL A 42 -33.39 14.17 -1.54
N LYS A 43 -33.26 15.34 -2.17
CA LYS A 43 -31.97 15.96 -2.45
C LYS A 43 -31.23 16.25 -1.13
N CYS A 44 -29.93 15.97 -1.10
CA CYS A 44 -29.07 16.26 0.04
C CYS A 44 -27.99 17.28 -0.37
N ASP A 45 -27.87 18.34 0.42
CA ASP A 45 -26.91 19.44 0.20
C ASP A 45 -25.52 19.15 0.75
N ARG A 46 -25.30 17.95 1.31
CA ARG A 46 -23.97 17.43 1.74
C ARG A 46 -23.25 18.22 2.84
N LEU A 47 -23.88 19.24 3.39
CA LEU A 47 -23.43 19.93 4.61
C LEU A 47 -23.70 19.03 5.83
N THR A 48 -22.96 19.24 6.91
CA THR A 48 -23.13 18.50 8.18
C THR A 48 -23.40 19.50 9.30
N PRO A 49 -24.63 19.54 9.84
CA PRO A 49 -25.84 18.86 9.38
C PRO A 49 -26.36 19.40 8.03
N CYS A 50 -27.08 18.56 7.28
CA CYS A 50 -27.62 18.93 5.98
C CYS A 50 -28.78 19.92 6.12
N ASP A 51 -29.01 20.83 5.17
CA ASP A 51 -30.07 21.85 5.31
C ASP A 51 -31.48 21.24 5.40
N THR A 52 -31.74 20.16 4.64
CA THR A 52 -32.97 19.36 4.74
C THR A 52 -33.13 18.71 6.13
N CYS A 53 -32.04 18.43 6.83
CA CYS A 53 -32.01 17.82 8.14
C CYS A 53 -32.25 18.89 9.22
N THR A 54 -31.61 20.05 9.05
CA THR A 54 -31.74 21.23 9.92
C THR A 54 -33.14 21.80 9.89
N SER A 55 -33.69 22.04 8.69
CA SER A 55 -35.06 22.54 8.50
C SER A 55 -36.14 21.62 9.10
N ARG A 56 -35.84 20.33 9.28
CA ARG A 56 -36.75 19.34 9.88
C ARG A 56 -36.52 19.10 11.38
N GLY A 57 -35.52 19.76 11.98
CA GLY A 57 -35.19 19.57 13.39
C GLY A 57 -34.52 18.23 13.73
N ILE A 58 -34.04 17.49 12.73
CA ILE A 58 -33.37 16.18 12.91
C ILE A 58 -31.86 16.23 12.64
N SER A 59 -31.25 17.39 12.86
CA SER A 59 -29.81 17.62 12.64
C SER A 59 -28.93 16.58 13.33
N HIS A 60 -29.34 16.10 14.51
CA HIS A 60 -28.65 15.08 15.30
C HIS A 60 -28.63 13.68 14.64
N GLU A 61 -29.58 13.40 13.74
CA GLU A 61 -29.68 12.16 12.99
C GLU A 61 -29.02 12.25 11.60
N CYS A 62 -28.51 13.42 11.22
CA CYS A 62 -27.82 13.65 9.96
C CYS A 62 -26.45 12.96 9.95
N LYS A 63 -26.45 11.66 9.64
CA LYS A 63 -25.24 10.82 9.53
C LYS A 63 -25.04 10.39 8.08
N TYR A 64 -23.79 10.29 7.66
CA TYR A 64 -23.40 9.73 6.38
C TYR A 64 -22.83 8.32 6.61
N ILE A 65 -23.16 7.36 5.75
CA ILE A 65 -22.59 6.02 5.83
C ILE A 65 -21.19 6.10 5.23
N ALA A 66 -20.15 5.84 6.02
CA ALA A 66 -18.84 5.51 5.48
C ALA A 66 -19.04 4.30 4.57
N ASN A 67 -18.83 4.49 3.27
CA ASN A 67 -19.20 3.47 2.32
C ASN A 67 -18.31 2.21 2.58
N ASP A 68 -18.78 1.02 2.21
CA ASP A 68 -18.05 -0.22 2.54
C ASP A 68 -16.63 -0.22 1.94
N SER A 69 -16.46 0.48 0.82
CA SER A 69 -15.16 0.77 0.21
C SER A 69 -14.27 1.65 1.08
N ASP A 70 -14.78 2.67 1.75
CA ASP A 70 -14.02 3.54 2.66
C ASP A 70 -13.56 2.73 3.86
N ARG A 71 -14.42 1.88 4.43
CA ARG A 71 -14.05 0.99 5.53
C ARG A 71 -12.97 -0.01 5.13
N PHE A 72 -13.09 -0.58 3.92
CA PHE A 72 -12.07 -1.44 3.34
C PHE A 72 -10.74 -0.70 3.06
N GLN A 73 -10.81 0.55 2.58
CA GLN A 73 -9.62 1.37 2.35
C GLN A 73 -8.93 1.75 3.67
N MET A 74 -9.70 2.04 4.73
CA MET A 74 -9.17 2.30 6.06
C MET A 74 -8.47 1.06 6.63
N SER A 75 -9.09 -0.12 6.59
CA SER A 75 -8.47 -1.36 7.07
C SER A 75 -7.24 -1.76 6.25
N GLN A 76 -7.27 -1.50 4.93
CA GLN A 76 -6.10 -1.69 4.08
C GLN A 76 -4.95 -0.74 4.47
N ALA A 77 -5.24 0.53 4.75
CA ALA A 77 -4.23 1.50 5.18
C ALA A 77 -3.58 1.10 6.51
N GLU A 78 -4.38 0.60 7.47
CA GLU A 78 -3.89 0.05 8.73
C GLU A 78 -2.95 -1.14 8.48
N LYS A 79 -3.37 -2.08 7.62
CA LYS A 79 -2.55 -3.26 7.29
C LYS A 79 -1.24 -2.88 6.62
N ILE A 80 -1.26 -1.89 5.73
CA ILE A 80 -0.05 -1.37 5.07
C ILE A 80 0.89 -0.75 6.11
N SER A 81 0.37 0.02 7.06
CA SER A 81 1.17 0.61 8.13
C SER A 81 1.85 -0.45 9.00
N GLU A 82 1.09 -1.47 9.41
CA GLU A 82 1.59 -2.62 10.17
C GLU A 82 2.72 -3.34 9.41
N LEU A 83 2.48 -3.71 8.15
CA LEU A 83 3.47 -4.41 7.32
C LEU A 83 4.74 -3.55 7.14
N ARG A 84 4.61 -2.24 6.95
CA ARG A 84 5.76 -1.33 6.87
C ARG A 84 6.55 -1.28 8.17
N SER A 85 5.89 -1.34 9.32
CA SER A 85 6.55 -1.40 10.63
C SER A 85 7.33 -2.70 10.79
N VAL A 86 6.69 -3.83 10.50
CA VAL A 86 7.32 -5.17 10.58
C VAL A 86 8.53 -5.27 9.66
N VAL A 87 8.42 -4.80 8.41
CA VAL A 87 9.55 -4.78 7.47
C VAL A 87 10.71 -3.97 8.03
N ARG A 88 10.45 -2.81 8.64
CA ARG A 88 11.49 -1.97 9.24
C ARG A 88 12.17 -2.68 10.40
N GLU A 89 11.40 -3.32 11.26
CA GLU A 89 11.92 -4.09 12.40
C GLU A 89 12.78 -5.26 11.93
N LEU A 90 12.29 -6.06 10.97
CA LEU A 90 13.02 -7.20 10.43
C LEU A 90 14.35 -6.75 9.78
N ARG A 91 14.35 -5.66 9.01
CA ARG A 91 15.58 -5.07 8.46
C ARG A 91 16.56 -4.69 9.56
N ASN A 92 16.10 -4.04 10.63
CA ASN A 92 16.98 -3.66 11.75
C ASN A 92 17.57 -4.88 12.46
N ARG A 93 16.80 -5.97 12.60
CA ARG A 93 17.28 -7.22 13.20
C ARG A 93 18.37 -7.89 12.35
N VAL A 94 18.21 -7.87 11.02
CA VAL A 94 19.22 -8.39 10.09
C VAL A 94 20.53 -7.61 10.23
N VAL A 95 20.47 -6.27 10.20
CA VAL A 95 21.67 -5.43 10.35
C VAL A 95 22.39 -5.71 11.68
N LYS A 96 21.64 -5.77 12.78
CA LYS A 96 22.22 -6.08 14.10
C LYS A 96 22.88 -7.46 14.14
N ALA A 97 22.23 -8.47 13.58
CA ALA A 97 22.78 -9.82 13.54
C ALA A 97 24.06 -9.89 12.69
N GLU A 98 24.08 -9.20 11.54
CA GLU A 98 25.26 -9.09 10.68
C GLU A 98 26.42 -8.36 11.37
N GLU A 99 26.14 -7.29 12.14
CA GLU A 99 27.14 -6.58 12.94
C GLU A 99 27.71 -7.45 14.07
N GLU A 100 26.85 -8.18 14.79
CA GLU A 100 27.27 -9.14 15.81
C GLU A 100 28.11 -10.27 15.24
N GLU A 101 27.72 -10.81 14.08
CA GLU A 101 28.48 -11.84 13.38
C GLU A 101 29.85 -11.31 12.93
N ARG A 102 29.89 -10.09 12.38
CA ARG A 102 31.14 -9.41 12.00
C ARG A 102 32.04 -9.22 13.21
N ARG A 103 31.49 -8.81 14.36
CA ARG A 103 32.23 -8.67 15.62
C ARG A 103 32.76 -10.01 16.13
N ARG A 104 31.95 -11.08 16.06
CA ARG A 104 32.37 -12.44 16.42
C ARG A 104 33.54 -12.92 15.55
N LYS A 105 33.46 -12.76 14.23
CA LYS A 105 34.53 -13.14 13.28
C LYS A 105 35.80 -12.30 13.44
N ALA A 106 35.68 -11.02 13.79
CA ALA A 106 36.82 -10.17 14.10
C ALA A 106 37.52 -10.59 15.41
N GLY A 107 36.76 -11.05 16.41
CA GLY A 107 37.29 -11.55 17.68
C GLY A 107 38.01 -12.90 17.60
N THR A 108 37.92 -13.62 16.49
CA THR A 108 38.59 -14.92 16.29
C THR A 108 39.98 -14.83 15.64
N PHE A 109 40.49 -13.64 15.30
CA PHE A 109 41.72 -13.49 14.51
C PHE A 109 42.96 -12.98 15.27
N PHE A 110 42.86 -12.63 16.56
CA PHE A 110 44.03 -12.36 17.41
C PHE A 110 43.85 -13.08 18.74
N ASN A 111 44.40 -14.29 18.82
CA ASN A 111 44.56 -15.00 20.08
C ASN A 111 46.06 -15.01 20.42
N PRO A 112 46.61 -13.96 21.07
CA PRO A 112 47.99 -14.00 21.52
C PRO A 112 48.05 -14.97 22.69
N ASN A 113 48.64 -16.15 22.44
CA ASN A 113 48.93 -17.12 23.48
C ASN A 113 49.89 -16.47 24.51
N PRO A 114 49.52 -16.37 25.80
CA PRO A 114 50.38 -15.79 26.83
C PRO A 114 51.58 -16.67 27.20
N ASN A 115 51.81 -17.79 26.51
CA ASN A 115 52.89 -18.72 26.80
C ASN A 115 53.74 -19.05 25.57
N THR A 116 54.20 -18.03 24.85
CA THR A 116 55.33 -18.19 23.93
C THR A 116 56.59 -17.67 24.63
N ASN A 117 57.39 -18.61 25.13
CA ASN A 117 58.73 -18.32 25.60
C ASN A 117 59.57 -17.99 24.36
N ALA A 118 59.67 -16.71 24.02
CA ALA A 118 60.51 -16.22 22.94
C ALA A 118 61.98 -16.33 23.40
N SER A 119 62.52 -17.55 23.32
CA SER A 119 63.96 -17.80 23.42
C SER A 119 64.61 -17.22 22.16
N PHE A 120 64.99 -15.95 22.24
CA PHE A 120 65.90 -15.32 21.28
C PHE A 120 67.31 -15.89 21.55
N SER A 121 67.64 -16.99 20.88
CA SER A 121 69.01 -17.49 20.75
C SER A 121 69.47 -17.27 19.32
N GLY A 122 70.08 -16.10 19.09
CA GLY A 122 70.80 -15.76 17.87
C GLY A 122 72.16 -15.19 18.24
N GLN A 123 73.12 -16.08 18.53
CA GLN A 123 74.55 -15.76 18.48
C GLN A 123 74.97 -15.59 17.02
N GLY A 124 75.76 -14.55 16.74
CA GLY A 124 76.41 -14.26 15.46
C GLY A 124 77.26 -13.02 15.61
N ASP A 125 78.54 -13.25 15.91
CA ASP A 125 79.62 -12.35 16.34
C ASP A 125 79.90 -11.08 15.49
N PRO A 126 80.68 -10.12 16.03
CA PRO A 126 81.15 -8.93 15.33
C PRO A 126 82.53 -9.14 14.70
N GLU A 127 82.74 -8.65 13.46
CA GLU A 127 83.95 -7.92 13.02
C GLU A 127 83.72 -7.23 11.66
#